data_AF-A0A387GSL2-F1
#
_entry.id   AF-A0A387GSL2-F1
#
_cell.length_a   1.000
_cell.length_b   1.000
_cell.length_c   1.000
_cell.angle_alpha   90.00
_cell.angle_beta   90.00
_cell.angle_gamma   90.00
#
_symmetry.space_group_name_H-M   'P 1'
#
loop_
_entity.id
_entity.type
_entity.pdbx_description
1 polymer ?
#
loop_
_entity_poly.entity_id
_entity_poly.type
_entity_poly.pdbx_seq_one_letter_code
_entity_poly.pdbx_strand_id
1 'polypeptide(L)'
;MTRADAIQLLAGKGFVVKERTGSFQYSIFVFGSPQNSGEIQLFDQMAILYPTGDERWTVSGLWAPNKETDFSFLTDAVAFILENMSPAKC
;
A
#
# COMPACT_ATOMS: atom_id res chain seq x y z
N MET A 1 -10.92 -6.85 -9.29
CA MET A 1 -10.72 -6.77 -7.82
C MET A 1 -11.34 -5.48 -7.33
N THR A 2 -12.09 -5.50 -6.24
CA THR A 2 -12.62 -4.27 -5.62
C THR A 2 -11.60 -3.68 -4.63
N ARG A 3 -11.82 -2.44 -4.20
CA ARG A 3 -11.00 -1.82 -3.15
C ARG A 3 -11.06 -2.58 -1.82
N ALA A 4 -12.24 -3.08 -1.46
CA ALA A 4 -12.43 -3.88 -0.25
C ALA A 4 -11.62 -5.19 -0.33
N ASP A 5 -11.62 -5.86 -1.49
CA ASP A 5 -10.82 -7.07 -1.70
C ASP A 5 -9.32 -6.79 -1.55
N ALA A 6 -8.83 -5.69 -2.12
CA ALA A 6 -7.43 -5.29 -2.00
C ALA A 6 -7.01 -5.08 -0.53
N ILE A 7 -7.85 -4.40 0.26
CA ILE A 7 -7.60 -4.17 1.69
C ILE A 7 -7.57 -5.48 2.46
N GLN A 8 -8.56 -6.34 2.24
CA GLN A 8 -8.63 -7.64 2.92
C GLN A 8 -7.44 -8.54 2.55
N LEU A 9 -7.03 -8.55 1.29
CA LEU A 9 -5.88 -9.32 0.82
C LEU A 9 -4.58 -8.84 1.47
N LEU A 10 -4.31 -7.52 1.46
CA LEU A 10 -3.10 -6.95 2.04
C LEU A 10 -3.06 -7.16 3.57
N ALA A 11 -4.18 -6.95 4.25
CA ALA A 11 -4.28 -7.21 5.69
C ALA A 11 -4.06 -8.70 6.01
N GLY A 12 -4.65 -9.60 5.22
CA GLY A 12 -4.47 -11.06 5.35
C GLY A 12 -3.05 -11.54 5.07
N LYS A 13 -2.23 -10.72 4.38
CA LYS A 13 -0.79 -10.97 4.19
C LYS A 13 0.08 -10.40 5.30
N GLY A 14 -0.49 -9.74 6.31
CA GLY A 14 0.24 -9.21 7.47
C GLY A 14 0.70 -7.76 7.33
N PHE A 15 0.17 -7.01 6.37
CA PHE A 15 0.37 -5.56 6.29
C PHE A 15 -0.62 -4.82 7.19
N VAL A 16 -0.18 -3.69 7.75
CA VAL A 16 -1.12 -2.73 8.34
C VAL A 16 -1.69 -1.90 7.19
N VAL A 17 -3.02 -1.90 7.04
CA VAL A 17 -3.70 -1.19 5.96
C VAL A 17 -4.61 -0.13 6.54
N LYS A 18 -4.51 1.10 6.05
CA LYS A 18 -5.36 2.23 6.46
C LYS A 18 -5.93 2.91 5.24
N GLU A 19 -7.24 3.11 5.22
CA GLU A 19 -7.86 4.00 4.25
C GLU A 19 -7.72 5.44 4.73
N ARG A 20 -7.33 6.33 3.82
CA ARG A 20 -7.33 7.77 4.06
C ARG A 20 -7.93 8.48 2.87
N THR A 21 -8.66 9.54 3.16
CA THR A 21 -9.09 10.52 2.17
C THR A 21 -8.09 11.65 2.23
N GLY A 22 -7.23 11.76 1.21
CA GLY A 22 -6.37 12.92 1.01
C GLY A 22 -7.18 14.09 0.44
N SER A 23 -6.51 15.18 0.07
CA SER A 23 -7.16 16.44 -0.33
C SER A 23 -8.28 16.26 -1.36
N PHE A 24 -8.21 15.29 -2.28
CA PHE A 24 -9.29 15.01 -3.24
C PHE A 24 -9.40 13.54 -3.68
N GLN A 25 -8.73 12.60 -3.01
CA GLN A 25 -8.62 11.21 -3.49
C GLN A 25 -8.64 10.21 -2.33
N TYR A 26 -9.32 9.09 -2.58
CA TYR A 26 -9.36 7.94 -1.69
C TYR A 26 -8.11 7.08 -1.90
N SER A 27 -7.27 6.99 -0.88
CA SER A 27 -6.01 6.23 -0.94
C SER A 27 -6.00 5.09 0.07
N ILE A 28 -5.28 4.03 -0.27
CA ILE A 28 -4.97 2.91 0.61
C ILE A 28 -3.51 3.05 1.02
N PHE A 29 -3.28 3.26 2.31
CA PHE A 29 -1.95 3.29 2.89
C PHE A 29 -1.61 1.88 3.37
N VAL A 30 -0.49 1.36 2.91
CA VAL A 30 0.00 0.02 3.24
C VAL A 30 1.33 0.18 3.94
N PHE A 31 1.43 -0.35 5.16
CA PHE A 31 2.64 -0.29 5.97
C PHE A 31 3.20 -1.69 6.20
N GLY A 32 4.51 -1.85 6.02
CA GLY A 32 5.25 -3.09 6.27
C GLY A 32 5.39 -3.42 7.76
N SER A 33 6.48 -4.10 8.14
CA SER A 33 6.77 -4.38 9.56
C SER A 33 6.95 -3.10 10.38
N PRO A 34 6.28 -2.95 11.54
CA PRO A 34 6.69 -1.95 12.52
C PRO A 34 7.97 -2.44 13.22
N GLN A 35 9.02 -1.63 13.23
CA GLN A 35 10.05 -1.71 14.26
C GLN A 35 9.42 -1.25 15.57
N ASN A 36 9.13 -2.21 16.46
CA ASN A 36 8.64 -1.90 17.80
C ASN A 36 9.79 -1.31 18.62
N SER A 37 9.75 0.00 18.86
CA SER A 37 10.64 0.70 19.81
C SER A 37 9.88 1.16 21.07
N GLY A 38 8.89 0.38 21.52
CA GLY A 38 8.05 0.72 22.67
C GLY A 38 6.72 1.34 22.25
N GLU A 39 6.43 2.58 22.67
CA GLU A 39 5.15 3.26 22.42
C GLU A 39 4.93 3.74 20.97
N ILE A 40 5.99 3.74 20.15
CA ILE A 40 5.96 4.25 18.78
C ILE A 40 6.20 3.10 17.79
N GLN A 41 5.30 2.95 16.83
CA GLN A 41 5.45 2.05 15.70
C GLN A 41 6.11 2.80 14.54
N LEU A 42 7.34 2.44 14.21
CA LEU A 42 8.05 2.95 13.04
C LEU A 42 7.98 1.90 11.93
N PHE A 43 7.59 2.27 10.72
CA PHE A 43 7.48 1.32 9.62
C PHE A 43 8.63 1.52 8.62
N ASP A 44 9.34 0.44 8.30
CA ASP A 44 10.48 0.50 7.37
C ASP A 44 10.04 0.71 5.92
N GLN A 45 8.81 0.32 5.61
CA GLN A 45 8.23 0.44 4.28
C GLN A 45 6.80 0.96 4.40
N MET A 46 6.47 1.93 3.55
CA MET A 46 5.11 2.44 3.35
C MET A 46 4.85 2.57 1.85
N ALA A 47 3.64 2.23 1.45
CA ALA A 47 3.11 2.52 0.12
C ALA A 47 1.76 3.24 0.24
N ILE A 48 1.49 4.10 -0.74
CA ILE A 48 0.21 4.77 -0.92
C ILE A 48 -0.30 4.33 -2.29
N LEU A 49 -1.43 3.66 -2.29
CA LEU A 49 -2.14 3.23 -3.48
C LEU A 49 -3.35 4.13 -3.71
N TYR A 50 -3.41 4.81 -4.83
CA TYR A 50 -4.48 5.76 -5.13
C TYR A 50 -4.91 5.66 -6.60
N PRO A 51 -6.20 5.90 -6.89
CA PRO A 51 -6.66 5.93 -8.26
C PRO A 51 -6.18 7.22 -8.93
N THR A 52 -5.68 7.11 -10.15
CA THR A 52 -5.50 8.24 -11.06
C THR A 52 -6.70 8.29 -12.02
N GLY A 53 -6.86 9.40 -12.74
CA GLY A 53 -7.91 9.51 -13.75
C GLY A 53 -7.90 8.31 -14.72
N ASP A 54 -9.05 8.04 -15.35
CA ASP A 54 -9.20 6.93 -16.30
C ASP A 54 -9.05 5.52 -15.70
N GLU A 55 -9.49 5.35 -14.45
CA GLU A 55 -9.53 4.05 -13.73
C GLU A 55 -8.15 3.40 -13.49
N ARG A 56 -7.07 4.15 -13.68
CA ARG A 56 -5.70 3.71 -13.42
C ARG A 56 -5.36 3.82 -11.93
N TRP A 57 -4.30 3.14 -11.52
CA TRP A 57 -3.86 3.08 -10.13
C TRP A 57 -2.38 3.39 -10.03
N THR A 58 -1.99 4.19 -9.05
CA THR A 58 -0.60 4.53 -8.80
C THR A 58 -0.20 4.03 -7.42
N VAL A 59 0.96 3.36 -7.35
CA VAL A 59 1.63 3.00 -6.10
C VAL A 59 2.77 3.98 -5.88
N SER A 60 2.71 4.74 -4.78
CA SER A 60 3.77 5.64 -4.35
C SER A 60 4.47 5.08 -3.10
N GLY A 61 5.79 4.99 -3.11
CA GLY A 61 6.59 4.45 -2.01
C GLY A 61 8.08 4.75 -2.18
N LEU A 62 8.76 5.13 -1.10
CA LEU A 62 10.19 5.49 -1.14
C LEU A 62 11.12 4.32 -1.50
N TRP A 63 10.61 3.09 -1.38
CA TRP A 63 11.30 1.86 -1.76
C TRP A 63 11.13 1.52 -3.26
N ALA A 64 10.20 2.18 -3.96
CA ALA A 64 9.96 1.91 -5.38
C ALA A 64 11.00 2.64 -6.26
N PRO A 65 11.48 2.04 -7.36
CA PRO A 65 12.55 2.59 -8.20
C PRO A 65 12.29 4.01 -8.69
N ASN A 66 11.03 4.30 -9.05
CA ASN A 66 10.61 5.59 -9.58
C ASN A 66 9.84 6.43 -8.56
N LYS A 67 9.82 6.02 -7.29
CA LYS A 67 8.96 6.54 -6.19
C LYS A 67 7.46 6.41 -6.44
N GLU A 68 7.02 6.39 -7.69
CA GLU A 68 5.66 6.16 -8.15
C GLU A 68 5.66 5.17 -9.33
N THR A 69 4.64 4.33 -9.41
CA THR A 69 4.47 3.37 -10.51
C THR A 69 3.00 3.23 -10.85
N ASP A 70 2.68 3.40 -12.13
CA ASP A 70 1.31 3.36 -12.64
C ASP A 70 0.92 1.97 -13.15
N PHE A 71 -0.32 1.59 -12.87
CA PHE A 71 -0.92 0.32 -13.24
C PHE A 71 -2.28 0.58 -13.89
N SER A 72 -2.62 -0.24 -14.89
CA SER A 72 -3.95 -0.19 -15.52
C SER A 72 -5.02 -0.81 -14.63
N PHE A 73 -4.64 -1.70 -13.69
CA PHE A 73 -5.57 -2.40 -12.84
C PHE A 73 -5.12 -2.41 -11.38
N LEU A 74 -6.10 -2.31 -10.47
CA LEU A 74 -5.88 -2.41 -9.02
C LEU A 74 -5.18 -3.73 -8.63
N THR A 75 -5.52 -4.82 -9.32
CA THR A 75 -4.91 -6.14 -9.07
C THR A 75 -3.39 -6.10 -9.24
N ASP A 76 -2.89 -5.45 -10.30
CA ASP A 76 -1.47 -5.39 -10.60
C ASP A 76 -0.73 -4.48 -9.61
N ALA A 77 -1.37 -3.37 -9.24
CA ALA A 77 -0.84 -2.47 -8.21
C ALA A 77 -0.68 -3.17 -6.84
N VAL A 78 -1.66 -4.01 -6.48
CA VAL A 78 -1.59 -4.83 -5.25
C VAL A 78 -0.52 -5.92 -5.38
N ALA A 79 -0.41 -6.60 -6.52
CA ALA A 79 0.63 -7.59 -6.76
C ALA A 79 2.03 -6.99 -6.62
N PHE A 80 2.24 -5.80 -7.19
CA PHE A 80 3.50 -5.07 -7.07
C PHE A 80 3.89 -4.78 -5.61
N ILE A 81 2.92 -4.36 -4.78
CA ILE A 81 3.14 -4.19 -3.33
C ILE A 81 3.54 -5.51 -2.66
N LEU A 82 2.84 -6.60 -2.97
CA LEU A 82 3.11 -7.92 -2.37
C LEU A 82 4.47 -8.51 -2.77
N GLU A 83 4.96 -8.20 -3.98
CA GLU A 83 6.25 -8.67 -4.49
C GLU A 83 7.43 -7.87 -3.94
N ASN A 84 7.24 -6.58 -3.66
CA ASN A 84 8.33 -5.65 -3.36
C ASN A 84 8.37 -5.18 -1.90
N MET A 85 7.27 -5.31 -1.16
CA MET A 85 7.23 -5.06 0.28
C MET A 85 7.15 -6.36 1.05
N SER A 86 7.73 -6.37 2.25
CA SER A 86 7.59 -7.48 3.19
C SER A 86 6.57 -7.14 4.30
N PRO A 87 5.67 -8.07 4.63
CA PRO A 87 4.74 -7.87 5.74
C PRO A 87 5.46 -7.90 7.10
N ALA A 88 4.72 -7.60 8.18
CA ALA A 88 5.21 -7.76 9.55
C ALA A 88 5.80 -9.15 9.78
N LYS A 89 7.09 -9.27 10.11
CA LYS A 89 7.60 -10.48 10.77
C LYS A 89 7.06 -10.46 12.19
N CYS A 90 6.13 -11.36 12.50
CA CYS A 90 5.74 -11.66 13.87
C CYS A 90 6.94 -12.19 14.67
#